data_AF-A0A7C7UK19-F1
#
_entry.id   AF-A0A7C7UK19-F1
#
_cell.length_a   1.000
_cell.length_b   1.000
_cell.length_c   1.000
_cell.angle_alpha   90.00
_cell.angle_beta   90.00
_cell.angle_gamma   90.00
#
_symmetry.space_group_name_H-M   'P 1'
#
loop_
_entity.id
_entity.type
_entity.pdbx_description
1 polymer ?
#
loop_
_entity_poly.entity_id
_entity_poly.type
_entity_poly.pdbx_seq_one_letter_code
_entity_poly.pdbx_strand_id
1 'polypeptide(L)'
;MIKKLMILDGVMAVASFRDDGELVDGLGMQDREQLAGLARFAHDYKRIVQGNADQLAMFTQVRGWTPPEGWIVCGPDVSVCSVGNVVCLVESTVRLNEIMQELRAASQW
;
A
#
# COMPACT_ATOMS: atom_id res chain seq x y z
N MET A 1 5.97 -8.08 11.36
CA MET A 1 4.49 -7.98 11.34
C MET A 1 3.87 -8.24 9.99
N ILE A 2 4.49 -7.79 8.90
CA ILE A 2 3.98 -8.00 7.54
C ILE A 2 3.72 -9.48 7.20
N LYS A 3 4.36 -10.41 7.91
CA LYS A 3 4.04 -11.86 7.89
C LYS A 3 2.55 -12.17 8.09
N LYS A 4 1.82 -11.41 8.91
CA LYS A 4 0.38 -11.62 9.11
C LYS A 4 -0.43 -11.31 7.84
N LEU A 5 -0.03 -10.29 7.10
CA LEU A 5 -0.66 -9.93 5.81
C LEU A 5 -0.50 -11.06 4.79
N MET A 6 0.65 -11.75 4.77
CA MET A 6 0.89 -12.89 3.86
C MET A 6 0.00 -14.11 4.12
N ILE A 7 -0.67 -14.18 5.27
CA ILE A 7 -1.56 -15.30 5.61
C ILE A 7 -2.99 -15.02 5.11
N LEU A 8 -3.29 -13.77 4.74
CA LEU A 8 -4.60 -13.41 4.21
C LEU A 8 -4.78 -13.98 2.81
N ASP A 9 -5.99 -14.44 2.53
CA ASP A 9 -6.35 -15.03 1.25
C ASP A 9 -6.15 -14.03 0.10
N GLY A 10 -5.56 -14.51 -1.00
CA GLY A 10 -5.21 -13.72 -2.18
C GLY A 10 -4.09 -12.68 -1.99
N VAL A 11 -3.42 -12.60 -0.84
CA VAL A 11 -2.21 -11.77 -0.72
C VAL A 11 -1.02 -12.49 -1.36
N MET A 12 -0.52 -11.93 -2.45
CA MET A 12 0.57 -12.49 -3.25
C MET A 12 1.94 -12.01 -2.75
N ALA A 13 2.03 -10.76 -2.32
CA ALA A 13 3.25 -10.18 -1.80
C ALA A 13 2.96 -9.04 -0.83
N VAL A 14 3.91 -8.79 0.08
CA VAL A 14 3.90 -7.63 0.97
C VAL A 14 5.30 -7.04 1.05
N ALA A 15 5.40 -5.72 1.09
CA ALA A 15 6.64 -5.00 1.34
C ALA A 15 6.41 -3.85 2.31
N SER A 16 7.40 -3.57 3.13
CA SER A 16 7.50 -2.37 3.95
C SER A 16 8.69 -1.55 3.49
N PHE A 17 8.58 -0.24 3.55
CA PHE A 17 9.59 0.68 3.03
C PHE A 17 9.87 1.85 3.97
N ARG A 18 11.03 2.47 3.79
CA ARG A 18 11.41 3.74 4.43
C ARG A 18 10.81 4.92 3.70
N ASP A 19 10.92 6.11 4.29
CA ASP A 19 10.44 7.36 3.69
C ASP A 19 11.22 7.79 2.42
N ASP A 20 12.28 7.09 2.06
CA ASP A 20 13.01 7.22 0.79
C ASP A 20 12.63 6.14 -0.25
N GLY A 21 11.69 5.25 0.09
CA GLY A 21 11.26 4.13 -0.74
C GLY A 21 12.17 2.91 -0.70
N GLU A 22 13.23 2.90 0.13
CA GLU A 22 14.07 1.72 0.29
C GLU A 22 13.34 0.60 1.03
N LEU A 23 13.48 -0.62 0.51
CA LEU A 23 12.88 -1.83 1.09
C LEU A 23 13.45 -2.12 2.49
N VAL A 24 12.55 -2.24 3.48
CA VAL A 24 12.87 -2.64 4.85
C VAL A 24 12.73 -4.17 4.99
N ASP A 25 11.54 -4.68 4.71
CA ASP A 25 11.20 -6.11 4.80
C ASP A 25 10.14 -6.43 3.73
N GLY A 26 10.12 -7.67 3.23
CA GLY A 26 9.18 -8.09 2.20
C GLY A 26 9.09 -9.61 2.01
N LEU A 27 7.95 -10.09 1.55
CA LEU A 27 7.60 -11.50 1.40
C LEU A 27 6.73 -11.71 0.14
N GLY A 28 6.68 -12.95 -0.36
CA GLY A 28 5.72 -13.40 -1.38
C GLY A 28 6.22 -13.35 -2.83
N MET A 29 7.16 -12.47 -3.15
CA MET A 29 7.86 -12.51 -4.45
C MET A 29 9.14 -13.33 -4.39
N GLN A 30 9.54 -13.86 -5.54
CA GLN A 30 10.73 -14.72 -5.67
C GLN A 30 12.05 -13.95 -5.55
N ASP A 31 12.06 -12.69 -5.98
CA ASP A 31 13.26 -11.85 -6.01
C ASP A 31 13.14 -10.61 -5.12
N ARG A 32 14.22 -10.31 -4.39
CA ARG A 32 14.36 -9.10 -3.58
C ARG A 32 14.36 -7.84 -4.43
N GLU A 33 14.84 -7.91 -5.68
CA GLU A 33 14.79 -6.75 -6.59
C GLU A 33 13.34 -6.37 -6.92
N GLN A 34 12.47 -7.35 -7.16
CA GLN A 34 11.05 -7.13 -7.40
C GLN A 34 10.35 -6.54 -6.17
N LEU A 35 10.66 -7.03 -4.97
CA LEU A 35 10.16 -6.45 -3.71
C LEU A 35 10.63 -5.01 -3.53
N ALA A 36 11.88 -4.70 -3.88
CA ALA A 36 12.41 -3.35 -3.84
C ALA A 36 11.74 -2.44 -4.88
N GLY A 37 11.40 -2.99 -6.05
CA GLY A 37 10.57 -2.33 -7.05
C GLY A 37 9.17 -1.99 -6.52
N LEU A 38 8.52 -2.94 -5.85
CA LEU A 38 7.21 -2.74 -5.23
C LEU A 38 7.25 -1.66 -4.13
N ALA A 39 8.28 -1.68 -3.29
CA ALA A 39 8.52 -0.66 -2.26
C ALA A 39 8.67 0.75 -2.86
N ARG A 40 9.54 0.91 -3.87
CA ARG A 40 9.74 2.19 -4.58
C ARG A 40 8.47 2.66 -5.27
N PHE A 41 7.80 1.77 -5.98
CA PHE A 41 6.52 2.08 -6.61
C PHE A 41 5.50 2.60 -5.60
N ALA A 42 5.37 1.92 -4.44
CA ALA A 42 4.40 2.32 -3.43
C ALA A 42 4.72 3.67 -2.79
N HIS A 43 6.01 3.93 -2.53
CA HIS A 43 6.49 5.23 -2.08
C HIS A 43 6.16 6.35 -3.07
N ASP A 44 6.49 6.16 -4.35
CA ASP A 44 6.27 7.18 -5.38
C ASP A 44 4.77 7.43 -5.61
N TYR A 45 3.98 6.36 -5.65
CA TYR A 45 2.53 6.47 -5.82
C TYR A 45 1.86 7.18 -4.64
N LYS A 46 2.32 6.94 -3.40
CA LYS A 46 1.87 7.68 -2.20
C LYS A 46 2.07 9.18 -2.36
N ARG A 47 3.18 9.63 -2.95
CA ARG A 47 3.44 11.07 -3.19
C ARG A 47 2.46 11.67 -4.19
N ILE A 48 2.08 10.92 -5.22
CA ILE A 48 1.04 11.32 -6.19
C ILE A 48 -0.31 11.45 -5.48
N VAL A 49 -0.69 10.45 -4.68
CA VAL A 49 -1.96 10.48 -3.93
C VAL A 49 -2.00 11.63 -2.93
N GLN A 50 -0.88 11.93 -2.25
CA GLN A 50 -0.76 13.10 -1.38
C GLN A 50 -1.07 14.39 -2.15
N GLY A 51 -0.47 14.60 -3.31
CA GLY A 51 -0.73 15.79 -4.13
C GLY A 51 -2.18 15.91 -4.59
N ASN A 52 -2.86 14.79 -4.87
CA ASN A 52 -4.29 14.78 -5.19
C ASN A 52 -5.15 15.11 -3.97
N ALA A 53 -4.82 14.56 -2.81
CA ALA A 53 -5.51 14.83 -1.55
C ALA A 53 -5.37 16.30 -1.12
N ASP A 54 -4.19 16.89 -1.29
CA ASP A 54 -3.93 18.31 -1.01
C ASP A 54 -4.80 19.22 -1.90
N GLN A 55 -4.87 18.92 -3.20
CA GLN A 55 -5.73 19.66 -4.14
C GLN A 55 -7.22 19.51 -3.78
N LEU A 56 -7.66 18.30 -3.43
CA LEU A 56 -9.05 18.04 -3.02
C LEU A 56 -9.40 18.80 -1.73
N ALA A 57 -8.49 18.82 -0.75
CA ALA A 57 -8.67 19.57 0.49
C ALA A 57 -8.79 21.07 0.22
N MET A 58 -7.94 21.62 -0.65
CA MET A 58 -7.99 23.03 -1.04
C MET A 58 -9.30 23.41 -1.74
N PHE A 59 -9.77 22.59 -2.68
CA PHE A 59 -10.99 22.89 -3.43
C PHE A 59 -12.26 22.73 -2.58
N THR A 60 -12.32 21.67 -1.77
CA THR A 60 -13.53 21.35 -0.98
C THR A 60 -13.63 22.12 0.33
N GLN A 61 -12.49 22.59 0.88
CA GLN A 61 -12.39 23.17 2.23
C GLN A 61 -12.84 22.22 3.36
N VAL A 62 -13.01 20.93 3.07
CA VAL A 62 -13.37 19.89 4.04
C VAL A 62 -12.11 19.36 4.70
N ARG A 63 -12.15 19.24 6.03
CA ARG A 63 -11.05 18.65 6.81
C ARG A 63 -11.07 17.12 6.71
N GLY A 64 -9.90 16.50 6.82
CA GLY A 64 -9.77 15.03 6.92
C GLY A 64 -9.35 14.32 5.63
N TRP A 65 -9.14 15.06 4.52
CA TRP A 65 -8.58 14.48 3.29
C TRP A 65 -7.07 14.22 3.36
N THR A 66 -6.34 14.98 4.18
CA THR A 66 -4.87 14.95 4.26
C THR A 66 -4.38 14.68 5.69
N PRO A 67 -3.35 13.82 5.87
CA PRO A 67 -2.78 12.94 4.84
C PRO A 67 -3.76 11.82 4.43
N PRO A 68 -3.69 11.34 3.17
CA PRO A 68 -4.49 10.20 2.76
C PRO A 68 -4.06 8.95 3.53
N GLU A 69 -5.02 8.20 4.06
CA GLU A 69 -4.72 7.00 4.86
C GLU A 69 -4.14 5.87 3.99
N GLY A 70 -4.58 5.73 2.75
CA GLY A 70 -4.10 4.69 1.84
C GLY A 70 -4.69 4.84 0.45
N TRP A 71 -4.32 3.92 -0.43
CA TRP A 71 -4.76 3.90 -1.82
C TRP A 71 -4.83 2.46 -2.35
N ILE A 72 -5.58 2.31 -3.44
CA ILE A 72 -5.77 1.05 -4.15
C ILE A 72 -5.66 1.31 -5.65
N VAL A 73 -4.92 0.47 -6.36
CA VAL A 73 -4.91 0.37 -7.82
C VAL A 73 -5.47 -1.00 -8.20
N CYS A 74 -6.61 -1.02 -8.90
CA CYS A 74 -7.25 -2.26 -9.32
C CYS A 74 -6.86 -2.62 -10.76
N GLY A 75 -6.27 -3.78 -10.95
CA GLY A 75 -6.11 -4.42 -12.26
C GLY A 75 -7.10 -5.56 -12.48
N PRO A 76 -7.13 -6.17 -13.68
CA PRO A 76 -8.06 -7.27 -13.97
C PRO A 76 -7.77 -8.53 -13.14
N ASP A 77 -6.49 -8.89 -12.98
CA ASP A 77 -6.08 -10.11 -12.27
C ASP A 77 -5.44 -9.80 -10.91
N VAL A 78 -4.76 -8.66 -10.84
CA VAL A 78 -3.96 -8.26 -9.67
C VAL A 78 -4.23 -6.80 -9.33
N SER A 79 -4.32 -6.52 -8.04
CA SER A 79 -4.47 -5.20 -7.46
C SER A 79 -3.32 -4.88 -6.51
N VAL A 80 -3.04 -3.59 -6.31
CA VAL A 80 -2.07 -3.10 -5.34
C VAL A 80 -2.80 -2.24 -4.32
N CYS A 81 -2.56 -2.49 -3.04
CA CYS A 81 -3.11 -1.70 -1.94
C CYS A 81 -2.01 -1.29 -0.99
N SER A 82 -2.03 -0.05 -0.51
CA SER A 82 -1.01 0.46 0.40
C SER A 82 -1.60 1.40 1.44
N VAL A 83 -1.05 1.30 2.66
CA VAL A 83 -1.37 2.16 3.81
C VAL A 83 -0.06 2.51 4.51
N GLY A 84 0.17 3.79 4.78
CA GLY A 84 1.39 4.27 5.43
C GLY A 84 2.66 3.95 4.63
N ASN A 85 3.46 3.01 5.13
CA ASN A 85 4.71 2.53 4.53
C ASN A 85 4.69 1.03 4.23
N VAL A 86 3.50 0.44 4.13
CA VAL A 86 3.28 -0.98 3.81
C VAL A 86 2.44 -1.08 2.54
N VAL A 87 2.80 -2.01 1.67
CA VAL A 87 2.11 -2.28 0.40
C VAL A 87 1.90 -3.78 0.23
N CYS A 88 0.73 -4.16 -0.28
CA CYS A 88 0.39 -5.52 -0.69
C CYS A 88 0.10 -5.58 -2.18
N LEU A 89 0.55 -6.67 -2.80
CA LEU A 89 0.07 -7.14 -4.10
C LEU A 89 -0.94 -8.25 -3.83
N VAL A 90 -2.14 -8.14 -4.41
CA VAL A 90 -3.25 -9.04 -4.12
C VAL A 90 -4.00 -9.46 -5.37
N GLU A 91 -4.61 -10.63 -5.39
CA GLU A 91 -5.52 -11.04 -6.46
C GLU A 91 -6.73 -10.09 -6.52
N SER A 92 -7.19 -9.72 -7.71
CA SER A 92 -8.31 -8.77 -7.85
C SER A 92 -9.67 -9.33 -7.47
N THR A 93 -9.77 -10.65 -7.24
CA THR A 93 -11.01 -11.35 -6.87
C THR A 93 -11.33 -11.26 -5.38
N VAL A 94 -10.38 -10.86 -4.53
CA VAL A 94 -10.57 -10.86 -3.08
C VAL A 94 -11.20 -9.58 -2.53
N ARG A 95 -11.80 -9.69 -1.34
CA ARG A 95 -12.41 -8.55 -0.64
C ARG A 95 -11.32 -7.66 -0.03
N LEU A 96 -11.06 -6.52 -0.67
CA LEU A 96 -9.99 -5.60 -0.25
C LEU A 96 -10.20 -4.96 1.13
N ASN A 97 -11.43 -4.93 1.66
CA ASN A 97 -11.71 -4.28 2.95
C ASN A 97 -10.92 -4.91 4.11
N GLU A 98 -10.84 -6.24 4.17
CA GLU A 98 -10.10 -6.96 5.23
C GLU A 98 -8.59 -6.69 5.10
N ILE A 99 -8.08 -6.71 3.87
CA ILE A 99 -6.67 -6.40 3.59
C ILE A 99 -6.33 -4.95 3.99
N MET A 100 -7.19 -3.99 3.68
CA MET A 100 -6.98 -2.58 4.03
C MET A 100 -7.00 -2.33 5.55
N GLN A 101 -7.83 -3.07 6.30
CA GLN A 101 -7.84 -3.00 7.76
C GLN A 101 -6.53 -3.54 8.35
N GLU A 102 -6.06 -4.69 7.86
CA GLU A 102 -4.81 -5.29 8.31
C GLU A 102 -3.58 -4.46 7.89
N LEU A 103 -3.61 -3.84 6.71
CA LEU A 103 -2.60 -2.90 6.25
C LEU A 103 -2.51 -1.69 7.19
N ARG A 104 -3.66 -1.13 7.59
CA ARG A 104 -3.71 -0.04 8.57
C ARG A 104 -3.10 -0.46 9.90
N ALA A 105 -3.52 -1.60 10.42
CA ALA A 105 -2.96 -2.15 11.66
C ALA A 105 -1.45 -2.36 11.55
N ALA A 106 -0.95 -2.83 10.40
CA ALA A 106 0.47 -3.08 10.19
C ALA A 106 1.32 -1.80 10.04
N SER A 107 0.74 -0.72 9.53
CA SER A 107 1.45 0.55 9.28
C SER A 107 1.71 1.41 10.53
N GLN A 108 1.08 1.09 11.66
CA GLN A 108 1.11 1.90 12.89
C GLN A 108 2.24 1.51 13.87
N TRP A 109 3.13 0.61 13.47
CA TRP A 109 4.15 0.02 14.35
C TRP A 109 5.56 0.23 13.82
#